data_AF-A0A1Q7NCI3-F1
#
_entry.id   AF-A0A1Q7NCI3-F1
#
_cell.length_a   1.000
_cell.length_b   1.000
_cell.length_c   1.000
_cell.angle_alpha   90.00
_cell.angle_beta   90.00
_cell.angle_gamma   90.00
#
_symmetry.space_group_name_H-M   'P 1'
#
loop_
_entity.id
_entity.type
_entity.pdbx_description
1 polymer ?
#
loop_
_entity_poly.entity_id
_entity_poly.type
_entity_poly.pdbx_seq_one_letter_code
_entity_poly.pdbx_strand_id
1 'polypeptide(L)'
;MTLKGWEEKYEEILTEFNYSKKKDIQSAKILNFILKDKLPLKKLEQRIKNKTIFVIGAGPSLTRALPFLKKFKAITKIVADGATRALVENKIRPDIIVTDLDGNLEFLKRAARNNSIMIVHSHGDNIEKLPVSLSFRLCIGSTEGKPFGKIRSFGGFTDGDRCVFLARYFGARKIILFGMDFGTKVGIYSKEQGDYDK
;
A
#
# COMPACT_ATOMS: atom_id res chain seq x y z
N MET A 1 14.22 -8.14 -7.68
CA MET A 1 13.41 -8.68 -8.78
C MET A 1 12.04 -8.96 -8.24
N THR A 2 10.98 -8.60 -8.97
CA THR A 2 9.59 -8.93 -8.62
C THR A 2 9.43 -10.45 -8.48
N LEU A 3 8.44 -10.91 -7.71
CA LEU A 3 8.20 -12.34 -7.53
C LEU A 3 7.99 -13.04 -8.88
N LYS A 4 8.56 -14.24 -9.02
CA LYS A 4 8.42 -15.07 -10.23
C LYS A 4 6.92 -15.34 -10.49
N GLY A 5 6.48 -15.19 -11.73
CA GLY A 5 5.08 -15.35 -12.14
C GLY A 5 4.20 -14.10 -12.01
N TRP A 6 4.71 -13.00 -11.44
CA TRP A 6 3.92 -11.77 -11.33
C TRP A 6 3.56 -11.15 -12.68
N GLU A 7 4.47 -11.18 -13.66
CA GLU A 7 4.19 -10.61 -14.98
C GLU A 7 3.03 -11.35 -15.68
N GLU A 8 3.03 -12.69 -15.62
CA GLU A 8 1.93 -13.52 -16.13
C GLU A 8 0.61 -13.20 -15.41
N LYS A 9 0.65 -13.12 -14.07
CA LYS A 9 -0.56 -12.80 -13.29
C LYS A 9 -1.09 -11.39 -13.58
N TYR A 10 -0.21 -10.43 -13.85
CA TYR A 10 -0.61 -9.08 -14.24
C TYR A 10 -1.33 -9.08 -15.59
N GLU A 11 -0.87 -9.84 -16.59
CA GLU A 11 -1.59 -9.96 -17.88
C GLU A 11 -2.97 -10.63 -17.71
N GLU A 12 -3.09 -11.61 -16.82
CA GLU A 12 -4.40 -12.20 -16.47
C GLU A 12 -5.35 -11.15 -15.88
N ILE A 13 -4.88 -10.35 -14.91
CA ILE A 13 -5.67 -9.28 -14.29
C ILE A 13 -6.12 -8.25 -15.33
N LEU A 14 -5.21 -7.82 -16.21
CA LEU A 14 -5.54 -6.89 -17.29
C LEU A 14 -6.68 -7.44 -18.17
N THR A 15 -6.64 -8.73 -18.48
CA THR A 15 -7.64 -9.40 -19.31
C THR A 15 -8.97 -9.57 -18.58
N GLU A 16 -8.95 -10.07 -17.34
CA GLU A 16 -10.14 -10.35 -16.54
C GLU A 16 -10.95 -9.09 -16.24
N PHE A 17 -10.28 -7.99 -15.91
CA PHE A 17 -10.93 -6.72 -15.56
C PHE A 17 -10.99 -5.72 -16.72
N ASN A 18 -10.54 -6.11 -17.92
CA ASN A 18 -10.47 -5.26 -19.10
C ASN A 18 -9.72 -3.93 -18.83
N TYR A 19 -8.63 -4.00 -18.07
CA TYR A 19 -7.81 -2.85 -17.71
C TYR A 19 -6.80 -2.52 -18.80
N SER A 20 -6.43 -1.23 -18.89
CA SER A 20 -5.52 -0.75 -19.92
C SER A 20 -4.10 -0.66 -19.41
N LYS A 21 -3.26 -1.61 -19.83
CA LYS A 21 -1.80 -1.57 -19.60
C LYS A 21 -1.16 -0.24 -20.00
N LYS A 22 -1.66 0.38 -21.08
CA LYS A 22 -1.18 1.69 -21.54
C LYS A 22 -1.46 2.79 -20.52
N LYS A 23 -2.64 2.78 -19.89
CA LYS A 23 -3.00 3.74 -18.82
C LYS A 23 -2.14 3.51 -17.58
N ASP A 24 -1.88 2.26 -17.18
CA ASP A 24 -1.00 1.97 -16.04
C ASP A 24 0.43 2.48 -16.28
N ILE A 25 0.97 2.25 -17.47
CA ILE A 25 2.29 2.78 -17.86
C ILE A 25 2.30 4.31 -17.85
N GLN A 26 1.23 4.95 -18.32
CA GLN A 26 1.10 6.41 -18.28
C GLN A 26 1.08 6.93 -16.84
N SER A 27 0.29 6.31 -15.97
CA SER A 27 0.22 6.63 -14.54
C SER A 27 1.58 6.50 -13.87
N ALA A 28 2.29 5.39 -14.12
CA ALA A 28 3.64 5.17 -13.61
C ALA A 28 4.65 6.23 -14.11
N LYS A 29 4.55 6.66 -15.37
CA LYS A 29 5.42 7.72 -15.93
C LYS A 29 5.18 9.05 -15.23
N ILE A 30 3.92 9.39 -14.95
CA ILE A 30 3.55 10.61 -14.22
C ILE A 30 4.08 10.54 -12.79
N LEU A 31 3.86 9.43 -12.08
CA LEU A 31 4.38 9.25 -10.73
C LEU A 31 5.92 9.34 -10.70
N ASN A 32 6.60 8.77 -11.70
CA ASN A 32 8.06 8.84 -11.81
C ASN A 32 8.56 10.29 -11.98
N PHE A 33 7.81 11.11 -12.73
CA PHE A 33 8.13 12.50 -12.98
C PHE A 33 7.96 13.37 -11.73
N ILE A 34 6.84 13.22 -11.00
CA ILE A 34 6.55 14.07 -9.84
C ILE A 34 7.40 13.75 -8.61
N LEU A 35 7.82 12.50 -8.42
CA LEU A 35 8.64 12.13 -7.27
C LEU A 35 10.01 12.82 -7.39
N LYS A 36 10.39 13.60 -6.37
CA LYS A 36 11.67 14.35 -6.37
C LYS A 36 12.87 13.40 -6.45
N ASP A 37 13.12 12.67 -5.38
CA ASP A 37 14.30 11.82 -5.22
C ASP A 37 13.92 10.34 -5.10
N LYS A 38 14.86 9.50 -5.54
CA LYS A 38 14.76 8.06 -5.33
C LYS A 38 15.07 7.74 -3.86
N LEU A 39 14.05 7.36 -3.10
CA LEU A 39 14.24 6.96 -1.72
C LEU A 39 15.03 5.63 -1.64
N PRO A 40 16.09 5.53 -0.82
CA PRO A 40 16.85 4.29 -0.71
C PRO A 40 16.00 3.14 -0.14
N LEU A 41 15.91 2.05 -0.89
CA LEU A 41 15.19 0.84 -0.47
C LEU A 41 15.76 0.20 0.81
N LYS A 42 17.00 0.54 1.17
CA LYS A 42 17.65 0.10 2.42
C LYS A 42 16.80 0.41 3.66
N LYS A 43 16.03 1.52 3.65
CA LYS A 43 15.11 1.85 4.75
C LYS A 43 13.96 0.83 4.90
N LEU A 44 13.43 0.31 3.79
CA LEU A 44 12.44 -0.76 3.81
C LEU A 44 13.07 -2.08 4.24
N GLU A 45 14.23 -2.42 3.68
CA GLU A 45 14.94 -3.64 4.03
C GLU A 45 15.25 -3.71 5.54
N GLN A 46 15.76 -2.62 6.13
CA GLN A 46 16.02 -2.54 7.58
C GLN A 46 14.77 -2.72 8.44
N ARG A 47 13.59 -2.32 7.94
CA ARG A 47 12.31 -2.48 8.66
C ARG A 47 11.72 -3.88 8.50
N ILE A 48 11.99 -4.56 7.40
CA ILE A 48 11.27 -5.79 7.02
C ILE A 48 12.12 -7.07 7.19
N LYS A 49 13.38 -7.04 6.75
CA LYS A 49 14.20 -8.24 6.59
C LYS A 49 14.37 -9.02 7.89
N ASN A 50 14.14 -10.33 7.84
CA ASN A 50 14.26 -11.27 8.95
C ASN A 50 13.40 -10.92 10.20
N LYS A 51 12.39 -10.05 10.05
CA LYS A 51 11.50 -9.61 11.14
C LYS A 51 10.11 -10.21 11.01
N THR A 52 9.36 -10.18 12.11
CA THR A 52 7.90 -10.39 12.08
C THR A 52 7.23 -9.09 11.66
N ILE A 53 6.32 -9.18 10.70
CA ILE A 53 5.65 -8.04 10.09
C ILE A 53 4.14 -8.21 10.24
N PHE A 54 3.48 -7.13 10.64
CA PHE A 54 2.02 -7.07 10.61
C PHE A 54 1.60 -6.41 9.30
N VAL A 55 0.77 -7.12 8.52
CA VAL A 55 0.08 -6.58 7.36
C VAL A 55 -1.36 -6.32 7.76
N ILE A 56 -1.82 -5.09 7.54
CA ILE A 56 -3.09 -4.61 8.08
C ILE A 56 -3.94 -4.10 6.93
N GLY A 57 -4.99 -4.86 6.61
CA GLY A 57 -6.06 -4.47 5.69
C GLY A 57 -7.23 -3.79 6.40
N ALA A 58 -8.16 -3.28 5.60
CA ALA A 58 -9.32 -2.52 6.06
C ALA A 58 -10.60 -3.37 6.21
N GLY A 59 -10.47 -4.69 6.33
CA GLY A 59 -11.60 -5.61 6.50
C GLY A 59 -12.32 -5.47 7.85
N PRO A 60 -13.56 -5.99 7.96
CA PRO A 60 -14.41 -5.84 9.14
C PRO A 60 -13.81 -6.37 10.46
N SER A 61 -12.86 -7.31 10.43
CA SER A 61 -12.21 -7.77 11.67
C SER A 61 -11.21 -6.78 12.24
N LEU A 62 -10.80 -5.75 11.48
CA LEU A 62 -9.81 -4.76 11.92
C LEU A 62 -10.19 -4.11 13.25
N THR A 63 -11.46 -3.72 13.41
CA THR A 63 -11.94 -3.06 14.63
C THR A 63 -11.69 -3.90 15.88
N ARG A 64 -11.86 -5.22 15.79
CA ARG A 64 -11.60 -6.15 16.91
C ARG A 64 -10.11 -6.36 17.15
N ALA A 65 -9.27 -6.19 16.12
CA ALA A 65 -7.82 -6.33 16.21
C ALA A 65 -7.11 -5.09 16.79
N LEU A 66 -7.71 -3.89 16.73
CA LEU A 66 -7.08 -2.64 17.18
C LEU A 66 -6.54 -2.69 18.63
N PRO A 67 -7.27 -3.22 19.64
CA PRO A 67 -6.75 -3.32 21.00
C PRO A 67 -5.51 -4.21 21.09
N PHE A 68 -5.44 -5.26 20.27
CA PHE A 68 -4.28 -6.15 20.20
C PHE A 68 -3.10 -5.44 19.52
N LEU A 69 -3.32 -4.83 18.36
CA LEU A 69 -2.29 -4.09 17.60
C LEU A 69 -1.60 -3.01 18.45
N LYS A 70 -2.35 -2.36 19.34
CA LYS A 70 -1.85 -1.32 20.26
C LYS A 70 -0.81 -1.84 21.27
N LYS A 71 -0.85 -3.13 21.63
CA LYS A 71 0.11 -3.77 22.54
C LYS A 71 1.47 -4.00 21.87
N PHE A 72 1.52 -4.18 20.55
CA PHE A 72 2.74 -4.52 19.81
C PHE A 72 3.35 -3.31 19.10
N LYS A 73 3.80 -2.32 19.88
CA LYS A 73 4.37 -1.08 19.32
C LYS A 73 5.66 -1.29 18.52
N ALA A 74 6.50 -2.24 18.92
CA ALA A 74 7.81 -2.51 18.31
C ALA A 74 7.77 -3.30 17.00
N ILE A 75 6.64 -3.96 16.68
CA ILE A 75 6.48 -4.73 15.44
C ILE A 75 6.16 -3.78 14.29
N THR A 76 6.87 -3.93 13.17
CA THR A 76 6.65 -3.13 11.97
C THR A 76 5.27 -3.42 11.36
N LYS A 77 4.53 -2.35 11.06
CA LYS A 77 3.18 -2.40 10.49
C LYS A 77 3.18 -1.87 9.06
N ILE A 78 2.87 -2.74 8.11
CA ILE A 78 2.58 -2.38 6.72
C ILE A 78 1.07 -2.31 6.58
N VAL A 79 0.56 -1.16 6.17
CA VAL A 79 -0.86 -0.82 6.27
C VAL A 79 -1.40 -0.51 4.89
N ALA A 80 -2.50 -1.15 4.51
CA ALA A 80 -3.19 -0.90 3.25
C ALA A 80 -4.09 0.32 3.41
N ASP A 81 -3.74 1.38 2.69
CA ASP A 81 -4.55 2.57 2.40
C ASP A 81 -5.59 2.93 3.46
N GLY A 82 -6.87 2.60 3.25
CA GLY A 82 -7.99 2.92 4.15
C GLY A 82 -7.78 2.49 5.62
N ALA A 83 -7.06 1.39 5.88
CA ALA A 83 -6.72 0.95 7.24
C ALA A 83 -5.84 1.97 8.00
N THR A 84 -5.19 2.90 7.28
CA THR A 84 -4.43 4.02 7.87
C THR A 84 -5.29 4.84 8.82
N ARG A 85 -6.54 5.16 8.43
CA ARG A 85 -7.47 5.93 9.26
C ARG A 85 -7.70 5.25 10.61
N ALA A 86 -8.04 3.96 10.57
CA ALA A 86 -8.30 3.15 11.77
C ALA A 86 -7.12 3.20 12.75
N LEU A 87 -5.89 3.04 12.24
CA LEU A 87 -4.69 3.07 13.07
C LEU A 87 -4.43 4.45 13.67
N VAL A 88 -4.53 5.50 12.86
CA VAL A 88 -4.26 6.88 13.30
C VAL A 88 -5.27 7.34 14.34
N GLU A 89 -6.57 7.10 14.14
CA GLU A 89 -7.63 7.39 15.13
C GLU A 89 -7.37 6.69 16.46
N ASN A 90 -6.84 5.45 16.42
CA ASN A 90 -6.57 4.64 17.60
C ASN A 90 -5.17 4.85 18.20
N LYS A 91 -4.45 5.88 17.74
CA LYS A 91 -3.09 6.25 18.20
C LYS A 91 -2.07 5.11 18.00
N ILE A 92 -2.26 4.30 16.95
CA ILE A 92 -1.33 3.27 16.51
C ILE A 92 -0.56 3.85 15.32
N ARG A 93 0.77 3.84 15.38
CA ARG A 93 1.61 4.38 14.31
C ARG A 93 1.75 3.36 13.17
N PRO A 94 1.35 3.70 11.93
CA PRO A 94 1.78 2.97 10.73
C PRO A 94 3.28 3.16 10.50
N ASP A 95 4.00 2.12 10.09
CA ASP A 95 5.42 2.25 9.72
C ASP A 95 5.58 2.44 8.20
N ILE A 96 4.83 1.66 7.44
CA ILE A 96 4.79 1.66 5.98
C ILE A 96 3.32 1.66 5.58
N ILE A 97 2.96 2.49 4.61
CA ILE A 97 1.62 2.55 4.04
C ILE A 97 1.73 2.24 2.55
N VAL A 98 0.92 1.30 2.07
CA VAL A 98 0.75 1.01 0.64
C VAL A 98 -0.60 1.58 0.23
N THR A 99 -0.64 2.41 -0.80
CA THR A 99 -1.83 3.18 -1.14
C THR A 99 -1.87 3.53 -2.61
N ASP A 100 -3.04 3.35 -3.23
CA ASP A 100 -3.43 3.93 -4.51
C ASP A 100 -4.04 5.34 -4.39
N LEU A 101 -4.10 5.88 -3.17
CA LEU A 101 -4.65 7.18 -2.79
C LEU A 101 -6.19 7.25 -2.80
N ASP A 102 -6.90 6.11 -2.76
CA ASP A 102 -8.36 6.09 -2.61
C ASP A 102 -8.84 6.37 -1.19
N GLY A 103 -8.00 6.11 -0.19
CA GLY A 103 -8.32 6.34 1.21
C GLY A 103 -8.32 7.83 1.58
N ASN A 104 -8.76 8.11 2.82
CA ASN A 104 -8.84 9.48 3.30
C ASN A 104 -7.45 10.15 3.32
N LEU A 105 -7.30 11.15 2.43
CA LEU A 105 -6.03 11.83 2.18
C LEU A 105 -5.50 12.59 3.42
N GLU A 106 -6.37 13.05 4.32
CA GLU A 106 -5.96 13.74 5.55
C GLU A 106 -5.20 12.77 6.46
N PHE A 107 -5.73 11.56 6.65
CA PHE A 107 -5.09 10.54 7.48
C PHE A 107 -3.79 10.03 6.85
N LEU A 108 -3.74 9.86 5.53
CA LEU A 108 -2.50 9.53 4.80
C LEU A 108 -1.42 10.62 5.02
N LYS A 109 -1.77 11.91 4.83
CA LYS A 109 -0.86 13.04 5.08
C LYS A 109 -0.41 13.11 6.55
N ARG A 110 -1.31 12.85 7.50
CA ARG A 110 -0.98 12.82 8.94
C ARG A 110 0.01 11.69 9.26
N ALA A 111 -0.17 10.51 8.69
CA ALA A 111 0.78 9.41 8.86
C ALA A 111 2.13 9.72 8.21
N ALA A 112 2.14 10.30 7.00
CA ALA A 112 3.37 10.73 6.32
C ALA A 112 4.17 11.76 7.15
N ARG A 113 3.49 12.77 7.73
CA ARG A 113 4.11 13.74 8.67
C ARG A 113 4.71 13.07 9.90
N ASN A 114 4.15 11.95 10.34
CA ASN A 114 4.64 11.12 11.44
C ASN A 114 5.68 10.06 11.01
N ASN A 115 6.36 10.30 9.88
CA ASN A 115 7.46 9.47 9.38
C ASN A 115 7.05 8.05 8.96
N SER A 116 5.81 7.84 8.53
CA SER A 116 5.46 6.65 7.75
C SER A 116 6.14 6.70 6.38
N ILE A 117 6.62 5.55 5.89
CA ILE A 117 7.09 5.42 4.51
C ILE A 117 5.85 5.15 3.63
N MET A 118 5.64 5.99 2.63
CA MET A 118 4.54 5.88 1.68
C MET A 118 5.02 5.10 0.45
N ILE A 119 4.34 4.01 0.14
CA ILE A 119 4.46 3.26 -1.11
C ILE A 119 3.24 3.63 -1.93
N VAL A 120 3.37 4.65 -2.77
CA VAL A 120 2.26 5.11 -3.61
C VAL A 120 2.22 4.25 -4.86
N HIS A 121 1.05 3.71 -5.15
CA HIS A 121 0.81 2.88 -6.29
C HIS A 121 0.19 3.71 -7.43
N SER A 122 0.72 3.58 -8.64
CA SER A 122 0.20 4.22 -9.85
C SER A 122 -0.49 3.18 -10.73
N HIS A 123 -1.76 3.41 -11.04
CA HIS A 123 -2.56 2.64 -11.99
C HIS A 123 -3.46 3.58 -12.81
N GLY A 124 -4.15 3.05 -13.82
CA GLY A 124 -4.71 3.86 -14.91
C GLY A 124 -5.79 4.91 -14.56
N ASP A 125 -6.45 4.81 -13.41
CA ASP A 125 -7.58 5.67 -12.99
C ASP A 125 -7.24 6.61 -11.82
N ASN A 126 -6.09 6.45 -11.16
CA ASN A 126 -5.68 7.30 -10.03
C ASN A 126 -4.75 8.47 -10.39
N ILE A 127 -4.55 8.71 -11.69
CA ILE A 127 -3.62 9.71 -12.24
C ILE A 127 -3.82 11.09 -11.60
N GLU A 128 -5.08 11.52 -11.45
CA GLU A 128 -5.43 12.84 -10.89
C GLU A 128 -5.06 12.99 -9.41
N LYS A 129 -4.95 11.88 -8.68
CA LYS A 129 -4.62 11.86 -7.25
C LYS A 129 -3.11 11.87 -7.00
N LEU A 130 -2.31 11.42 -7.98
CA LEU A 130 -0.85 11.30 -7.86
C LEU A 130 -0.13 12.56 -7.35
N PRO A 131 -0.51 13.82 -7.72
CA PRO A 131 0.13 15.02 -7.21
C PRO A 131 0.19 15.12 -5.68
N VAL A 132 -0.71 14.47 -4.95
CA VAL A 132 -0.68 14.38 -3.47
C VAL A 132 0.65 13.80 -2.97
N SER A 133 1.30 12.93 -3.75
CA SER A 133 2.60 12.31 -3.44
C SER A 133 3.72 13.34 -3.21
N LEU A 134 3.61 14.54 -3.77
CA LEU A 134 4.55 15.65 -3.51
C LEU A 134 4.58 16.08 -2.04
N SER A 135 3.50 15.84 -1.30
CA SER A 135 3.42 16.13 0.13
C SER A 135 4.08 15.05 1.01
N PHE A 136 4.48 13.91 0.43
CA PHE A 136 5.05 12.79 1.17
C PHE A 136 6.58 12.83 1.15
N ARG A 137 7.17 13.16 2.31
CA ARG A 137 8.64 13.23 2.45
C ARG A 137 9.34 11.90 2.21
N LEU A 138 8.74 10.79 2.63
CA LEU A 138 9.29 9.44 2.50
C LEU A 138 8.44 8.62 1.53
N CYS A 139 8.56 8.91 0.23
CA CYS A 139 7.71 8.31 -0.80
C CYS A 139 8.51 7.40 -1.75
N ILE A 140 7.96 6.25 -2.08
CA ILE A 140 8.42 5.34 -3.14
C ILE A 140 7.23 5.12 -4.07
N GLY A 141 7.43 5.31 -5.37
CA GLY A 141 6.43 4.99 -6.37
C GLY A 141 6.44 3.51 -6.73
N SER A 142 5.27 2.94 -6.96
CA SER A 142 5.09 1.54 -7.33
C SER A 142 4.09 1.35 -8.48
N THR A 143 4.23 0.25 -9.21
CA THR A 143 3.38 -0.13 -10.36
C THR A 143 3.18 -1.65 -10.38
N GLU A 144 2.15 -2.16 -11.06
CA GLU A 144 2.01 -3.59 -11.38
C GLU A 144 3.01 -4.00 -12.45
N GLY A 145 3.29 -3.11 -13.41
CA GLY A 145 4.12 -3.42 -14.57
C GLY A 145 5.63 -3.48 -14.28
N LYS A 146 6.41 -3.33 -15.35
CA LYS A 146 7.88 -3.35 -15.27
C LYS A 146 8.41 -2.13 -14.50
N PRO A 147 9.35 -2.32 -13.56
CA PRO A 147 9.95 -1.21 -12.83
C PRO A 147 10.86 -0.37 -13.73
N PHE A 148 10.88 0.94 -13.54
CA PHE A 148 11.78 1.88 -14.22
C PHE A 148 12.04 3.12 -13.36
N GLY A 149 13.17 3.80 -13.57
CA GLY A 149 13.48 5.05 -12.84
C GLY A 149 13.30 4.93 -11.32
N LYS A 150 12.40 5.77 -10.79
CA LYS A 150 12.00 5.85 -9.37
C LYS A 150 10.86 4.89 -9.00
N ILE A 151 10.25 4.25 -9.99
CA ILE A 151 9.13 3.32 -9.83
C ILE A 151 9.63 1.91 -9.56
N ARG A 152 8.93 1.19 -8.70
CA ARG A 152 9.22 -0.19 -8.32
C ARG A 152 8.01 -1.08 -8.57
N SER A 153 8.28 -2.36 -8.78
CA SER A 153 7.24 -3.37 -8.84
C SER A 153 7.58 -4.41 -7.78
N PHE A 154 6.67 -4.56 -6.82
CA PHE A 154 6.76 -5.57 -5.76
C PHE A 154 5.76 -6.70 -6.00
N GLY A 155 4.78 -6.47 -6.88
CA GLY A 155 3.61 -7.32 -7.12
C GLY A 155 2.43 -7.00 -6.21
N GLY A 156 1.36 -7.78 -6.35
CA GLY A 156 0.08 -7.60 -5.65
C GLY A 156 -0.92 -6.77 -6.45
N PHE A 157 -2.20 -7.07 -6.29
CA PHE A 157 -3.32 -6.47 -7.03
C PHE A 157 -4.03 -5.37 -6.24
N THR A 158 -4.47 -5.65 -5.03
CA THR A 158 -5.06 -4.72 -4.06
C THR A 158 -3.99 -4.15 -3.13
N ASP A 159 -4.25 -3.04 -2.44
CA ASP A 159 -3.30 -2.53 -1.43
C ASP A 159 -2.98 -3.55 -0.33
N GLY A 160 -3.96 -4.39 0.03
CA GLY A 160 -3.82 -5.44 1.04
C GLY A 160 -2.77 -6.49 0.68
N ASP A 161 -2.89 -7.12 -0.50
CA ASP A 161 -1.91 -8.11 -0.94
C ASP A 161 -0.60 -7.45 -1.40
N ARG A 162 -0.60 -6.24 -1.96
CA ARG A 162 0.63 -5.46 -2.20
C ARG A 162 1.46 -5.31 -0.92
N CYS A 163 0.83 -5.14 0.25
CA CYS A 163 1.54 -5.15 1.54
C CYS A 163 2.23 -6.50 1.82
N VAL A 164 1.59 -7.62 1.51
CA VAL A 164 2.14 -8.97 1.68
C VAL A 164 3.30 -9.21 0.71
N PHE A 165 3.12 -8.85 -0.56
CA PHE A 165 4.16 -8.92 -1.59
C PHE A 165 5.39 -8.10 -1.21
N LEU A 166 5.18 -6.87 -0.71
CA LEU A 166 6.25 -6.01 -0.20
C LEU A 166 7.01 -6.66 0.97
N ALA A 167 6.29 -7.21 1.95
CA ALA A 167 6.90 -7.90 3.08
C ALA A 167 7.74 -9.11 2.62
N ARG A 168 7.20 -9.90 1.69
CA ARG A 168 7.86 -11.08 1.13
C ARG A 168 9.09 -10.71 0.30
N TYR A 169 9.00 -9.64 -0.50
CA TYR A 169 10.07 -9.13 -1.35
C TYR A 169 11.32 -8.78 -0.54
N PHE A 170 11.14 -8.13 0.62
CA PHE A 170 12.24 -7.75 1.49
C PHE A 170 12.64 -8.83 2.52
N GLY A 171 12.09 -10.05 2.41
CA GLY A 171 12.51 -11.19 3.22
C GLY A 171 12.00 -11.13 4.67
N ALA A 172 10.74 -10.74 4.89
CA ALA A 172 10.10 -10.92 6.19
C ALA A 172 10.20 -12.37 6.66
N ARG A 173 10.52 -12.59 7.94
CA ARG A 173 10.59 -13.94 8.54
C ARG A 173 9.19 -14.52 8.77
N LYS A 174 8.26 -13.67 9.22
CA LYS A 174 6.86 -14.04 9.47
C LYS A 174 5.96 -12.88 9.11
N ILE A 175 4.86 -13.16 8.43
CA ILE A 175 3.83 -12.19 8.07
C ILE A 175 2.56 -12.58 8.84
N ILE A 176 1.98 -11.64 9.59
CA ILE A 176 0.72 -11.83 10.33
C ILE A 176 -0.30 -10.84 9.77
N LEU A 177 -1.45 -11.35 9.36
CA LEU A 177 -2.51 -10.58 8.70
C LEU A 177 -3.56 -10.13 9.72
N PHE A 178 -4.02 -8.88 9.59
CA PHE A 178 -5.13 -8.32 10.36
C PHE A 178 -6.07 -7.58 9.40
N GLY A 179 -7.39 -7.68 9.59
CA GLY A 179 -8.35 -7.00 8.70
C GLY A 179 -8.27 -7.48 7.25
N MET A 180 -7.90 -8.74 7.02
CA MET A 180 -7.84 -9.39 5.71
C MET A 180 -8.85 -10.52 5.71
N ASP A 181 -10.13 -10.16 5.55
CA ASP A 181 -11.25 -11.05 5.88
C ASP A 181 -11.73 -11.93 4.71
N PHE A 182 -11.37 -11.60 3.47
CA PHE A 182 -11.72 -12.33 2.24
C PHE A 182 -13.21 -12.72 2.08
N GLY A 183 -14.11 -12.03 2.81
CA GLY A 183 -15.54 -12.25 2.78
C GLY A 183 -16.27 -11.16 2.00
N THR A 184 -17.60 -11.21 2.02
CA THR A 184 -18.48 -10.28 1.28
C THR A 184 -18.72 -8.96 2.00
N LYS A 185 -18.41 -8.88 3.30
CA LYS A 185 -18.62 -7.67 4.09
C LYS A 185 -17.42 -6.74 3.98
N VAL A 186 -17.66 -5.54 3.45
CA VAL A 186 -16.66 -4.48 3.43
C VAL A 186 -16.52 -3.85 4.81
N GLY A 187 -15.28 -3.59 5.25
CA GLY A 187 -15.02 -2.94 6.52
C GLY A 187 -15.23 -1.43 6.44
N ILE A 188 -15.64 -0.83 7.57
CA ILE A 188 -15.99 0.60 7.67
C ILE A 188 -14.85 1.58 7.34
N TYR A 189 -13.61 1.07 7.26
CA TYR A 189 -12.40 1.85 6.98
C TYR A 189 -11.91 1.66 5.54
N SER A 190 -12.58 0.86 4.71
CA SER A 190 -12.08 0.53 3.38
C SER A 190 -12.23 1.67 2.37
N LYS A 191 -13.24 2.54 2.50
CA LYS A 191 -13.45 3.78 1.73
C LYS A 191 -14.15 4.83 2.60
N GLU A 192 -14.29 6.07 2.11
CA GLU A 192 -15.09 7.08 2.80
C GLU A 192 -16.59 6.74 2.74
N GLN A 193 -17.35 7.24 3.73
CA GLN A 193 -18.81 7.08 3.73
C GLN A 193 -19.40 7.83 2.52
N GLY A 194 -20.02 7.08 1.61
CA GLY A 194 -20.64 7.59 0.38
C GLY A 194 -20.09 7.02 -0.93
N ASP A 195 -18.96 6.29 -0.89
CA ASP A 195 -18.33 5.71 -2.08
C ASP A 195 -18.84 4.30 -2.43
N TYR A 196 -19.77 3.74 -1.65
CA TYR A 196 -20.34 2.40 -1.89
C TYR A 196 -21.62 2.42 -2.76
N ASP A 197 -22.16 3.60 -3.05
CA ASP A 197 -23.42 3.80 -3.76
C ASP A 197 -23.24 4.31 -5.21
N LYS A 198 -22.08 4.09 -5.82
CA LYS A 198 -21.80 4.44 -7.23
C LYS A 198 -21.60 3.22 -8.09
#